data_AF-A0A920U041-F1
#
_entry.id   AF-A0A920U041-F1
#
_cell.length_a   1.000
_cell.length_b   1.000
_cell.length_c   1.000
_cell.angle_alpha   90.00
_cell.angle_beta   90.00
_cell.angle_gamma   90.00
#
_symmetry.space_group_name_H-M   'P 1'
#
loop_
_entity.id
_entity.type
_entity.pdbx_description
1 polymer ?
#
loop_
_entity_poly.entity_id
_entity_poly.type
_entity_poly.pdbx_seq_one_letter_code
_entity_poly.pdbx_strand_id
1 'polypeptide(L)'
;MLLNPGQPYSFNGNHNEYPDIRLVYWCGGNPFHHHQDLNRLREAWKQPETIIVHEPWWTATQSTLILFFLRQHHTSGRILRVLPQILFFHMPELISPLNDARDDYRFFLNLRSASHRRGVYRRPRRRCLARYLYQGFQRDSLTRGLIYLTMIRYAQLTGLSCQTAG
;
A
#
# COMPACT_ATOMS: atom_id res chain seq x y z
N MET A 1 -1.96 24.86 3.28
CA MET A 1 -3.11 23.94 3.31
C MET A 1 -3.60 23.72 4.74
N LEU A 2 -3.06 22.79 5.54
CA LEU A 2 -3.64 22.43 6.85
C LEU A 2 -3.81 23.62 7.83
N LEU A 3 -2.89 24.58 7.82
CA LEU A 3 -2.98 25.79 8.66
C LEU A 3 -3.92 26.87 8.12
N ASN A 4 -4.35 26.74 6.86
CA ASN A 4 -5.03 27.79 6.10
C ASN A 4 -6.23 27.23 5.31
N PRO A 5 -7.19 26.53 5.94
CA PRO A 5 -8.39 26.07 5.23
C PRO A 5 -9.17 27.27 4.66
N GLY A 6 -9.76 27.11 3.47
CA GLY A 6 -10.50 28.15 2.76
C GLY A 6 -9.65 29.24 2.10
N GLN A 7 -8.34 29.28 2.34
CA GLN A 7 -7.49 30.29 1.70
C GLN A 7 -7.27 29.95 0.21
N PRO A 8 -7.33 30.95 -0.68
CA PRO A 8 -7.07 30.77 -2.10
C PRO A 8 -5.60 30.46 -2.37
N TYR A 9 -5.33 29.66 -3.38
CA TYR A 9 -4.00 29.40 -3.91
C TYR A 9 -4.05 29.21 -5.43
N SER A 10 -2.95 29.59 -6.08
CA SER A 10 -2.77 29.38 -7.51
C SER A 10 -1.79 28.22 -7.74
N PHE A 11 -2.20 27.22 -8.51
CA PHE A 11 -1.36 26.07 -8.83
C PHE A 11 -1.68 25.54 -10.23
N ASN A 12 -0.64 25.35 -11.04
CA ASN A 12 -0.77 24.89 -12.44
C ASN A 12 -1.81 25.68 -13.25
N GLY A 13 -1.82 27.01 -13.11
CA GLY A 13 -2.75 27.90 -13.82
C GLY A 13 -4.19 27.90 -13.28
N ASN A 14 -4.50 27.06 -12.29
CA ASN A 14 -5.81 27.03 -11.65
C ASN A 14 -5.80 27.83 -10.35
N HIS A 15 -6.92 28.48 -10.05
CA HIS A 15 -7.18 29.10 -8.76
C HIS A 15 -8.13 28.21 -7.97
N ASN A 16 -7.69 27.75 -6.80
CA ASN A 16 -8.44 26.84 -5.95
C ASN A 16 -8.34 27.29 -4.49
N GLU A 17 -9.20 26.77 -3.64
CA GLU A 17 -9.15 27.00 -2.19
C GLU A 17 -8.60 25.77 -1.47
N TYR A 18 -7.90 25.99 -0.35
CA TYR A 18 -7.47 24.86 0.48
C TYR A 18 -8.67 24.19 1.16
N PRO A 19 -8.81 22.86 1.06
CA PRO A 19 -9.89 22.16 1.74
C PRO A 19 -9.71 22.18 3.26
N ASP A 20 -10.84 22.15 3.97
CA ASP A 20 -10.87 21.91 5.42
C ASP A 20 -10.72 20.41 5.70
N ILE A 21 -9.48 19.98 5.96
CA ILE A 21 -9.14 18.56 6.16
C ILE A 21 -9.28 18.20 7.64
N ARG A 22 -10.33 17.44 7.94
CA ARG A 22 -10.63 16.98 9.31
C ARG A 22 -10.06 15.59 9.64
N LEU A 23 -9.69 14.80 8.63
CA LEU A 23 -9.11 13.46 8.81
C LEU A 23 -7.88 13.26 7.93
N VAL A 24 -6.82 12.72 8.53
CA VAL A 24 -5.62 12.27 7.84
C VAL A 24 -5.45 10.76 8.05
N TYR A 25 -5.40 10.00 6.95
CA TYR A 25 -5.01 8.59 6.97
C TYR A 25 -3.63 8.47 6.31
N TRP A 26 -2.61 8.14 7.10
CA TRP A 26 -1.22 8.09 6.65
C TRP A 26 -0.70 6.66 6.62
N CYS A 27 -0.10 6.22 5.50
CA CYS A 27 0.33 4.83 5.32
C CYS A 27 1.73 4.74 4.70
N GLY A 28 2.63 3.99 5.35
CA GLY A 28 3.90 3.57 4.73
C GLY A 28 5.00 4.63 4.60
N GLY A 29 5.01 5.66 5.45
CA GLY A 29 6.09 6.66 5.50
C GLY A 29 6.06 7.47 6.79
N ASN A 30 7.03 8.37 6.99
CA ASN A 30 7.09 9.24 8.17
C ASN A 30 7.17 10.72 7.74
N PRO A 31 6.10 11.52 7.91
CA PRO A 31 6.08 12.92 7.48
C PRO A 31 7.08 13.78 8.28
N PHE A 32 7.39 13.40 9.52
CA PHE A 32 8.39 14.09 10.35
C PHE A 32 9.83 13.79 9.94
N HIS A 33 10.05 12.91 8.96
CA HIS A 33 11.37 12.69 8.35
C HIS A 33 11.52 13.38 7.00
N HIS A 34 10.46 13.42 6.19
CA HIS A 34 10.54 13.91 4.81
C HIS A 34 10.07 15.37 4.63
N HIS A 35 9.35 15.93 5.61
CA HIS A 35 8.90 17.32 5.54
C HIS A 35 10.00 18.27 5.98
N GLN A 36 10.08 19.42 5.31
CA GLN A 36 11.22 20.33 5.42
C GLN A 36 11.21 21.12 6.73
N ASP A 37 10.08 21.75 7.07
CA ASP A 37 9.94 22.54 8.29
C ASP A 37 9.12 21.76 9.32
N LEU A 38 9.83 21.09 10.22
CA LEU A 38 9.22 20.23 11.24
C LEU A 38 8.46 21.03 12.30
N ASN A 39 8.85 22.28 12.58
CA ASN A 39 8.15 23.12 13.55
C ASN A 39 6.79 23.54 13.00
N ARG A 40 6.77 24.00 11.74
CA ARG A 40 5.51 24.31 11.05
C ARG A 40 4.65 23.06 10.85
N LEU A 41 5.26 21.93 10.50
CA LEU A 41 4.55 20.65 10.38
C LEU A 41 3.86 20.30 11.70
N ARG A 42 4.57 20.41 12.84
CA ARG A 42 4.01 20.08 14.15
C ARG A 42 2.75 20.87 14.47
N GLU A 43 2.71 22.16 14.12
CA GLU A 43 1.50 22.98 14.33
C GLU A 43 0.39 22.64 13.33
N ALA A 44 0.76 22.36 12.07
CA ALA A 44 -0.17 21.91 11.03
C ALA A 44 -0.80 20.54 11.35
N TRP A 45 -0.02 19.63 11.95
CA TRP A 45 -0.42 18.27 12.28
C TRP A 45 -1.41 18.21 13.43
N LYS A 46 -1.63 19.31 14.16
CA LYS A 46 -2.68 19.42 15.20
C LYS A 46 -4.04 19.82 14.65
N GLN A 47 -4.12 20.27 13.39
CA GLN A 47 -5.36 20.83 12.81
C GLN A 47 -6.42 19.75 12.51
N PRO A 48 -6.08 18.57 11.94
CA PRO A 48 -7.06 17.52 11.72
C PRO A 48 -7.59 16.97 13.04
N GLU A 49 -8.88 16.69 13.09
CA GLU A 49 -9.54 16.09 14.26
C GLU A 49 -9.10 14.65 14.49
N THR A 50 -8.74 13.93 13.43
CA THR A 50 -8.34 12.53 13.52
C THR A 50 -7.17 12.24 12.59
N ILE A 51 -6.12 11.65 13.16
CA ILE A 51 -4.96 11.18 12.41
C ILE A 51 -4.78 9.69 12.68
N ILE A 52 -4.91 8.89 11.62
CA ILE A 52 -4.69 7.46 11.63
C ILE A 52 -3.35 7.18 10.95
N VAL A 53 -2.43 6.55 11.67
CA VAL A 53 -1.15 6.11 11.11
C VAL A 53 -1.16 4.59 10.95
N HIS A 54 -0.88 4.15 9.73
CA HIS A 54 -0.85 2.77 9.28
C HIS A 54 0.60 2.42 8.95
N GLU A 55 1.30 1.81 9.91
CA GLU A 55 2.72 1.46 9.73
C GLU A 55 3.18 0.28 10.60
N PRO A 56 4.29 -0.39 10.26
CA PRO A 56 4.83 -1.50 11.06
C PRO A 56 5.71 -1.07 12.25
N TRP A 57 6.06 0.22 12.35
CA TRP A 57 7.09 0.72 13.27
C TRP A 57 6.58 1.81 14.20
N TRP A 58 7.26 1.98 15.33
CA TRP A 58 6.97 3.10 16.21
C TRP A 58 7.79 4.32 15.76
N THR A 59 7.30 5.08 14.78
CA THR A 59 8.02 6.26 14.27
C THR A 59 7.63 7.55 15.00
N ALA A 60 8.33 8.64 14.70
CA ALA A 60 8.02 9.98 15.22
C ALA A 60 6.67 10.54 14.72
N THR A 61 5.96 9.82 13.85
CA THR A 61 4.67 10.25 13.31
C THR A 61 3.63 10.33 14.42
N GLN A 62 3.31 11.54 14.83
CA GLN A 62 2.25 11.79 15.80
C GLN A 62 0.89 11.40 15.22
N SER A 63 0.02 10.81 16.05
CA SER A 63 -1.27 10.30 15.61
C SER A 63 -2.27 10.22 16.75
N THR A 64 -3.55 10.21 16.40
CA THR A 64 -4.65 9.92 17.31
C THR A 64 -4.80 8.41 17.49
N LEU A 65 -4.59 7.64 16.42
CA LEU A 65 -4.67 6.19 16.39
C LEU A 65 -3.56 5.60 15.53
N ILE A 66 -2.96 4.52 16.03
CA ILE A 66 -1.92 3.76 15.32
C ILE A 66 -2.39 2.36 15.11
N LEU A 67 -2.22 1.91 13.88
CA LEU A 67 -2.52 0.57 13.46
C LEU A 67 -1.22 -0.09 13.03
N PHE A 68 -0.83 -1.16 13.73
CA PHE A 68 0.37 -1.93 13.43
C PHE A 68 0.10 -2.97 12.35
N PHE A 69 0.97 -2.99 11.35
CA PHE A 69 0.81 -3.86 10.18
C PHE A 69 2.05 -4.66 9.84
N LEU A 70 1.84 -5.70 9.04
CA LEU A 70 2.87 -6.65 8.66
C LEU A 70 3.89 -6.05 7.69
N ARG A 71 5.15 -6.40 7.93
CA ARG A 71 6.23 -6.12 6.98
C ARG A 71 6.08 -6.94 5.70
N GLN A 72 6.78 -6.48 4.65
CA GLN A 72 6.90 -7.07 3.32
C GLN A 72 7.11 -8.61 3.33
N HIS A 73 7.80 -9.19 4.32
CA HIS A 73 8.11 -10.64 4.39
C HIS A 73 6.97 -11.55 4.89
N HIS A 74 5.79 -11.00 5.21
CA HIS A 74 4.62 -11.80 5.62
C HIS A 74 3.49 -11.77 4.58
N THR A 75 3.75 -11.27 3.37
CA THR A 75 2.76 -11.21 2.30
C THR A 75 3.19 -12.04 1.11
N SER A 76 2.40 -13.06 0.75
CA SER A 76 2.68 -13.90 -0.41
C SER A 76 2.53 -13.16 -1.73
N GLY A 77 3.59 -13.15 -2.54
CA GLY A 77 3.59 -12.74 -3.95
C GLY A 77 3.80 -11.25 -4.22
N ARG A 78 5.05 -10.84 -4.47
CA ARG A 78 5.41 -9.47 -4.90
C ARG A 78 6.45 -9.51 -6.03
N ILE A 79 6.50 -8.44 -6.81
CA ILE A 79 7.50 -8.17 -7.84
C ILE A 79 8.51 -7.18 -7.25
N LEU A 80 9.83 -7.43 -7.34
CA LEU A 80 10.80 -6.34 -7.31
C LEU A 80 11.30 -6.09 -8.72
N ARG A 81 11.22 -4.84 -9.16
CA ARG A 81 11.89 -4.39 -10.37
C ARG A 81 13.16 -3.65 -9.95
N VAL A 82 14.32 -4.27 -10.13
CA VAL A 82 15.62 -3.65 -9.87
C VAL A 82 16.32 -3.46 -11.22
N LEU A 83 16.30 -2.25 -11.77
CA LEU A 83 16.97 -1.99 -13.05
C LEU A 83 18.48 -2.27 -12.92
N PRO A 84 19.14 -2.90 -13.93
CA PRO A 84 18.66 -3.23 -15.27
C PRO A 84 17.95 -4.60 -15.43
N GLN A 85 17.80 -5.40 -14.37
CA GLN A 85 17.26 -6.77 -14.45
C GLN A 85 15.86 -6.86 -13.82
N ILE A 86 14.85 -7.21 -14.63
CA ILE A 86 13.50 -7.43 -14.10
C ILE A 86 13.44 -8.85 -13.53
N LEU A 87 13.42 -8.98 -12.21
CA LEU A 87 13.33 -10.26 -11.51
C LEU A 87 11.91 -10.45 -10.93
N PHE A 88 11.33 -11.62 -11.15
CA PHE A 88 10.09 -12.02 -10.50
C PHE A 88 10.41 -13.17 -9.53
N PHE A 89 10.21 -12.97 -8.24
CA PHE A 89 10.42 -14.02 -7.25
C PHE A 89 9.24 -14.11 -6.29
N HIS A 90 9.02 -15.32 -5.80
CA HIS A 90 8.05 -15.58 -4.75
C HIS A 90 8.63 -15.17 -3.39
N MET A 91 7.89 -14.34 -2.65
CA MET A 91 8.18 -14.12 -1.23
C MET A 91 7.19 -14.97 -0.41
N PRO A 92 7.60 -16.15 0.08
CA PRO A 92 6.78 -16.92 1.00
C PRO A 92 6.65 -16.18 2.34
N GLU A 93 5.60 -16.48 3.08
CA GLU A 93 5.52 -16.10 4.49
C GLU A 93 6.61 -16.86 5.25
N LEU A 94 7.51 -16.14 5.92
CA LEU A 94 8.64 -16.74 6.63
C LEU A 94 8.31 -17.07 8.08
N ILE A 95 7.56 -16.18 8.75
CA ILE A 95 7.06 -16.37 10.11
C ILE A 95 5.65 -15.80 10.20
N SER A 96 4.89 -16.28 11.19
CA SER A 96 3.56 -15.76 11.51
C SER A 96 3.63 -14.28 11.96
N PRO A 97 2.54 -13.51 11.78
CA PRO A 97 2.41 -12.17 12.34
C PRO A 97 2.74 -12.10 13.83
N LEU A 98 3.49 -11.08 14.24
CA LEU A 98 3.82 -10.83 15.64
C LEU A 98 2.71 -10.00 16.30
N ASN A 99 2.33 -10.36 17.52
CA ASN A 99 1.31 -9.66 18.31
C ASN A 99 0.01 -9.46 17.50
N ASP A 100 -0.58 -8.27 17.59
CA ASP A 100 -1.80 -7.90 16.86
C ASP A 100 -1.53 -7.35 15.45
N ALA A 101 -0.30 -7.48 14.92
CA ALA A 101 0.02 -6.96 13.60
C ALA A 101 -0.83 -7.64 12.51
N ARG A 102 -1.45 -6.84 11.67
CA ARG A 102 -2.36 -7.34 10.62
C ARG A 102 -1.76 -7.19 9.24
N ASP A 103 -2.30 -7.96 8.32
CA ASP A 103 -2.03 -7.79 6.91
C ASP A 103 -2.87 -6.64 6.31
N ASP A 104 -2.25 -5.70 5.60
CA ASP A 104 -2.91 -4.50 5.05
C ASP A 104 -4.13 -4.85 4.20
N TYR A 105 -3.96 -5.80 3.29
CA TYR A 105 -5.02 -6.17 2.35
C TYR A 105 -6.18 -6.84 3.07
N ARG A 106 -5.91 -7.76 4.00
CA ARG A 106 -6.96 -8.38 4.82
C ARG A 106 -7.68 -7.34 5.67
N PHE A 107 -6.96 -6.40 6.26
CA PHE A 107 -7.57 -5.33 7.03
C PHE A 107 -8.51 -4.46 6.19
N PHE A 108 -8.09 -4.01 5.00
CA PHE A 108 -8.95 -3.23 4.12
C PHE A 108 -10.13 -4.06 3.56
N LEU A 109 -9.95 -5.37 3.34
CA LEU A 109 -11.07 -6.26 3.01
C LEU A 109 -12.07 -6.37 4.17
N ASN A 110 -11.59 -6.47 5.40
CA ASN A 110 -12.45 -6.54 6.58
C ASN A 110 -13.19 -5.22 6.81
N LEU A 111 -12.49 -4.08 6.71
CA LEU A 111 -13.11 -2.75 6.75
C LEU A 111 -14.20 -2.59 5.69
N ARG A 112 -13.94 -3.05 4.46
CA ARG A 112 -14.96 -3.05 3.41
C ARG A 112 -16.14 -3.92 3.79
N SER A 113 -15.90 -5.12 4.32
CA SER A 113 -16.97 -6.07 4.66
C SER A 113 -17.86 -5.52 5.77
N ALA A 114 -17.29 -4.75 6.70
CA ALA A 114 -18.01 -4.01 7.72
C ALA A 114 -18.72 -2.75 7.19
N SER A 115 -18.23 -2.16 6.09
CA SER A 115 -18.85 -1.01 5.44
C SER A 115 -20.05 -1.44 4.58
N HIS A 116 -21.17 -0.72 4.65
CA HIS A 116 -22.35 -0.95 3.80
C HIS A 116 -22.10 -0.68 2.31
N ARG A 117 -20.89 -0.28 1.89
CA ARG A 117 -20.51 -0.03 0.49
C ARG A 117 -20.07 -1.32 -0.21
N ARG A 118 -21.03 -2.16 -0.56
CA ARG A 118 -20.83 -3.32 -1.45
C ARG A 118 -20.88 -2.88 -2.92
N GLY A 119 -19.76 -2.44 -3.52
CA GLY A 119 -19.80 -2.15 -4.96
C GLY A 119 -18.51 -1.81 -5.71
N VAL A 120 -17.54 -1.12 -5.11
CA VAL A 120 -16.55 -0.37 -5.93
C VAL A 120 -15.23 -1.12 -6.18
N TYR A 121 -14.92 -2.20 -5.47
CA TYR A 121 -13.63 -2.92 -5.62
C TYR A 121 -13.81 -4.42 -5.92
N ARG A 122 -13.74 -4.82 -7.18
CA ARG A 122 -13.69 -6.25 -7.61
C ARG A 122 -12.26 -6.56 -8.08
N ARG A 123 -11.29 -6.69 -7.16
CA ARG A 123 -9.98 -7.29 -7.50
C ARG A 123 -9.86 -8.72 -6.99
N PRO A 124 -9.06 -9.56 -7.66
CA PRO A 124 -8.98 -10.98 -7.34
C PRO A 124 -8.50 -11.20 -5.90
N ARG A 125 -8.92 -12.30 -5.27
CA ARG A 125 -8.32 -12.78 -4.00
C ARG A 125 -6.79 -12.78 -4.14
N ARG A 126 -6.04 -12.46 -3.08
CA ARG A 126 -4.56 -12.29 -3.08
C ARG A 126 -3.77 -13.20 -4.04
N ARG A 127 -4.06 -14.51 -4.01
CA ARG A 127 -3.40 -15.52 -4.85
C ARG A 127 -3.63 -15.29 -6.35
N CYS A 128 -4.83 -14.84 -6.73
CA CYS A 128 -5.16 -14.50 -8.10
C CYS A 128 -4.55 -13.15 -8.53
N LEU A 129 -4.28 -12.22 -7.60
CA LEU A 129 -3.47 -11.02 -7.91
C LEU A 129 -2.03 -11.39 -8.23
N ALA A 130 -1.39 -12.24 -7.42
CA ALA A 130 -0.02 -12.68 -7.67
C ALA A 130 0.11 -13.45 -9.00
N ARG A 131 -0.86 -14.31 -9.32
CA ARG A 131 -0.94 -14.98 -10.63
C ARG A 131 -1.14 -14.01 -11.79
N TYR A 132 -2.04 -13.04 -11.65
CA TYR A 132 -2.26 -12.00 -12.65
C TYR A 132 -0.98 -11.19 -12.91
N LEU A 133 -0.29 -10.78 -11.85
CA LEU A 133 0.99 -10.06 -11.93
C LEU A 133 2.08 -10.90 -12.61
N TYR A 134 2.17 -12.20 -12.29
CA TYR A 134 3.09 -13.12 -12.95
C TYR A 134 2.78 -13.30 -14.44
N GLN A 135 1.51 -13.47 -14.80
CA GLN A 135 1.09 -13.56 -16.21
C GLN A 135 1.40 -12.28 -16.99
N GLY A 136 1.20 -11.10 -16.38
CA GLY A 136 1.60 -9.82 -16.95
C GLY A 136 3.11 -9.74 -17.18
N PHE A 137 3.90 -10.10 -16.15
CA PHE A 137 5.35 -10.19 -16.27
C PHE A 137 5.81 -11.13 -17.38
N GLN A 138 5.12 -12.27 -17.57
CA GLN A 138 5.44 -13.20 -18.64
C GLN A 138 5.25 -12.59 -20.03
N ARG A 139 4.12 -11.91 -20.25
CA ARG A 139 3.82 -11.24 -21.53
C ARG A 139 4.83 -10.12 -21.85
N ASP A 140 5.14 -9.28 -20.87
CA ASP A 140 6.08 -8.17 -21.03
C ASP A 140 7.51 -8.65 -21.32
N SER A 141 7.93 -9.74 -20.67
CA SER A 141 9.28 -10.30 -20.84
C SER A 141 9.47 -10.91 -22.23
N LEU A 142 8.46 -11.64 -22.72
CA LEU A 142 8.46 -12.20 -24.08
C LEU A 142 8.54 -11.11 -25.15
N THR A 143 7.80 -10.00 -24.97
CA THR A 143 7.80 -8.87 -25.91
C THR A 143 9.17 -8.19 -26.01
N ARG A 144 10.00 -8.28 -24.96
CA ARG A 144 11.33 -7.65 -24.88
C ARG A 144 12.48 -8.58 -25.24
N GLY A 145 12.20 -9.83 -25.66
CA GLY A 145 13.23 -10.82 -25.98
C GLY A 145 14.06 -11.27 -24.77
N LEU A 146 13.57 -11.08 -23.54
CA LEU A 146 14.27 -11.52 -22.33
C LEU A 146 14.08 -13.03 -22.12
N ILE A 147 15.18 -13.79 -22.24
CA ILE A 147 15.19 -15.23 -21.99
C ILE A 147 15.31 -15.49 -20.47
N TYR A 148 14.41 -16.32 -19.94
CA TYR A 148 14.32 -16.68 -18.53
C TYR A 148 15.55 -17.46 -18.07
N LEU A 149 16.38 -16.90 -17.19
CA LEU A 149 17.51 -17.63 -16.60
C LEU A 149 17.35 -18.03 -15.13
N THR A 150 16.24 -17.71 -14.45
CA THR A 150 16.00 -18.23 -13.09
C THR A 150 14.50 -18.29 -12.78
N MET A 151 13.91 -19.47 -12.97
CA MET A 151 12.52 -19.78 -12.60
C MET A 151 12.47 -21.09 -11.81
N ILE A 152 12.93 -21.05 -10.55
CA ILE A 152 12.63 -22.13 -9.61
C ILE A 152 11.27 -21.84 -8.96
N ARG A 153 10.26 -22.63 -9.36
CA ARG A 153 9.12 -23.09 -8.54
C ARG A 153 7.90 -22.19 -8.25
N TYR A 154 7.57 -21.12 -8.98
CA TYR A 154 6.27 -20.46 -8.72
C TYR A 154 5.05 -21.35 -9.08
N ALA A 155 5.14 -22.08 -10.21
CA ALA A 155 4.07 -22.95 -10.69
C ALA A 155 3.93 -24.25 -9.87
N GLN A 156 5.02 -24.78 -9.32
CA GLN A 156 5.00 -26.03 -8.53
C GLN A 156 4.59 -25.80 -7.06
N LEU A 157 4.82 -24.63 -6.49
CA LEU A 157 4.50 -24.35 -5.08
C LEU A 157 3.02 -23.98 -4.84
N THR A 158 2.24 -23.69 -5.89
CA THR A 158 0.91 -23.10 -5.70
C THR A 158 -0.28 -24.02 -5.95
N GLY A 159 -0.15 -25.22 -6.54
CA GLY A 159 -1.14 -26.32 -6.53
C GLY A 159 -2.65 -25.99 -6.51
N LEU A 160 -3.13 -24.87 -7.05
CA LEU A 160 -4.45 -24.33 -6.72
C LEU A 160 -5.12 -23.61 -7.91
N SER A 161 -6.36 -24.00 -8.16
CA SER A 161 -7.28 -23.37 -9.10
C SER A 161 -7.67 -21.96 -8.61
N CYS A 162 -7.41 -20.93 -9.42
CA CYS A 162 -8.09 -19.64 -9.27
C CYS A 162 -9.42 -19.77 -10.00
N GLN A 163 -10.49 -20.08 -9.29
CA GLN A 163 -11.83 -19.84 -9.84
C GLN A 163 -12.01 -18.32 -9.93
N THR A 164 -12.10 -17.83 -11.16
CA THR A 164 -12.63 -16.50 -11.45
C THR A 164 -14.07 -16.50 -10.96
N ALA A 165 -14.38 -15.66 -9.96
CA ALA A 165 -15.77 -15.42 -9.58
C ALA A 165 -16.52 -14.88 -10.81
N GLY A 166 -17.63 -15.54 -11.17
CA GLY A 166 -18.64 -14.99 -12.08
C GLY A 166 -19.21 -13.67 -11.54
#